data_AF-A0A0C7I1K8-F1
#
_entry.id   AF-A0A0C7I1K8-F1
#
_cell.length_a   1.000
_cell.length_b   1.000
_cell.length_c   1.000
_cell.angle_alpha   90.00
_cell.angle_beta   90.00
_cell.angle_gamma   90.00
#
_symmetry.space_group_name_H-M   'P 1'
#
loop_
_entity.id
_entity.type
_entity.pdbx_description
1 polymer ?
#
loop_
_entity_poly.entity_id
_entity_poly.type
_entity_poly.pdbx_seq_one_letter_code
_entity_poly.pdbx_strand_id
1 'polypeptide(L)' 'MKNRVKNPYFWLGLGGVIFSAAGVDFKTLTSWNLLANALLDILANPVAVVAVAAAVIGVVVDPSTKGLKDNK' A
#
# COMPACT_ATOMS: atom_id res chain seq x y z
N MET A 1 -6.60 -11.99 -8.93
CA MET A 1 -5.17 -11.51 -8.96
C MET A 1 -4.45 -11.46 -10.32
N LYS A 2 -4.27 -12.55 -11.09
CA LYS A 2 -3.26 -12.64 -12.20
C LYS A 2 -3.38 -11.57 -13.30
N ASN A 3 -4.58 -11.02 -13.52
CA ASN A 3 -4.80 -9.92 -14.48
C ASN A 3 -4.69 -8.53 -13.84
N ARG A 4 -5.01 -8.37 -12.55
CA ARG A 4 -4.94 -7.08 -11.83
C ARG A 4 -3.49 -6.63 -11.64
N VAL A 5 -2.62 -7.56 -11.29
CA VAL A 5 -1.16 -7.32 -11.13
C VAL A 5 -0.48 -6.93 -12.46
N LYS A 6 -1.07 -7.29 -13.60
CA LYS A 6 -0.58 -6.86 -14.93
C LYS A 6 -1.02 -5.44 -15.31
N ASN A 7 -1.98 -4.86 -14.58
CA ASN A 7 -2.51 -3.54 -14.87
C ASN A 7 -1.68 -2.47 -14.12
N PRO A 8 -1.03 -1.51 -14.81
CA PRO A 8 -0.31 -0.41 -14.17
C PRO A 8 -1.17 0.39 -13.18
N TYR A 9 -2.48 0.53 -13.46
CA TYR A 9 -3.41 1.25 -12.60
C TYR A 9 -3.56 0.59 -11.22
N PHE A 10 -3.46 -0.74 -11.14
CA PHE A 10 -3.48 -1.46 -9.87
C PHE A 10 -2.27 -1.06 -9.00
N TRP A 11 -1.09 -0.93 -9.60
CA TRP A 11 0.12 -0.53 -8.88
C TRP A 11 0.09 0.93 -8.43
N LEU A 12 -0.48 1.83 -9.25
CA LEU A 12 -0.70 3.22 -8.85
C LEU A 12 -1.65 3.32 -7.64
N GLY A 13 -2.76 2.58 -7.68
CA GLY A 13 -3.71 2.50 -6.56
C GLY A 13 -3.07 1.90 -5.31
N LEU A 14 -2.30 0.82 -5.47
CA LEU A 14 -1.60 0.18 -4.35
C LEU A 14 -0.59 1.12 -3.69
N GLY A 15 0.19 1.86 -4.49
CA GLY A 15 1.11 2.88 -3.98
C GLY A 15 0.39 3.96 -3.18
N GLY A 16 -0.72 4.50 -3.72
CA GLY A 16 -1.53 5.50 -3.02
C GLY A 16 -2.07 5.01 -1.67
N VAL A 17 -2.55 3.77 -1.61
CA VAL A 17 -3.06 3.14 -0.38
C VAL A 17 -1.95 2.97 0.66
N ILE A 18 -0.75 2.55 0.24
CA ILE A 18 0.41 2.40 1.15
C ILE A 18 0.75 3.73 1.83
N PHE A 19 0.93 4.80 1.04
CA PHE A 19 1.28 6.12 1.60
C PHE A 19 0.15 6.71 2.46
N SER A 20 -1.10 6.52 2.06
CA SER A 20 -2.26 6.97 2.85
C SER A 20 -2.39 6.23 4.17
N ALA A 21 -2.23 4.90 4.18
CA ALA A 21 -2.29 4.08 5.39
C ALA A 21 -1.12 4.35 6.35
N ALA A 22 0.05 4.68 5.79
CA ALA A 22 1.22 5.07 6.56
C ALA A 22 1.13 6.50 7.17
N GLY A 23 0.17 7.31 6.74
CA GLY A 23 0.05 8.70 7.20
C GLY A 23 1.12 9.63 6.64
N VAL A 24 1.72 9.30 5.50
CA VAL A 24 2.74 10.15 4.85
C VAL A 24 2.06 11.35 4.19
N ASP A 25 2.53 12.56 4.50
CA ASP A 25 2.12 13.76 3.80
C ASP A 25 2.85 13.88 2.47
N PHE A 26 2.13 13.69 1.36
CA PHE A 26 2.70 13.82 0.02
C PHE A 26 3.32 15.20 -0.26
N LYS A 27 2.90 16.26 0.45
CA LYS A 27 3.48 17.59 0.30
C LYS A 27 4.94 17.63 0.73
N THR A 28 5.39 16.70 1.57
CA THR A 28 6.78 16.60 2.01
C THR A 28 7.66 15.82 1.02
N LEU A 29 7.07 15.15 0.03
CA LEU A 29 7.77 14.32 -0.95
C LEU A 29 8.24 15.13 -2.17
N THR A 30 9.05 16.16 -1.93
CA THR A 30 9.52 17.09 -2.98
C THR A 30 10.79 16.63 -3.71
N SER A 31 11.44 15.56 -3.23
CA SER A 31 12.63 14.97 -3.85
C SER A 31 12.66 13.45 -3.69
N TRP A 32 13.43 12.78 -4.55
CA TRP A 32 13.64 11.33 -4.51
C TRP A 32 14.28 10.85 -3.20
N ASN A 33 15.11 11.69 -2.58
CA ASN A 33 15.72 11.37 -1.29
C ASN A 33 14.68 11.37 -0.15
N LEU A 34 13.76 12.34 -0.15
CA LEU A 34 12.67 12.41 0.82
C LEU A 34 11.69 11.24 0.63
N LEU A 35 11.46 10.82 -0.61
CA LEU A 35 10.67 9.62 -0.91
C LEU A 35 11.31 8.36 -0.31
N ALA A 36 12.60 8.16 -0.51
CA ALA A 36 13.31 7.01 0.04
C ALA A 36 13.28 7.00 1.57
N ASN A 37 13.52 8.16 2.20
CA ASN A 37 13.45 8.30 3.65
C ASN A 37 12.04 8.00 4.18
N ALA A 38 10.99 8.52 3.54
CA ALA A 38 9.61 8.23 3.92
C ALA A 38 9.32 6.71 3.87
N LEU A 39 9.81 6.00 2.86
CA LEU A 39 9.65 4.54 2.80
C LEU A 39 10.35 3.81 3.96
N LEU A 40 11.54 4.28 4.37
CA LEU A 40 12.25 3.72 5.52
C LEU A 40 11.53 4.04 6.84
N ASP A 41 11.01 5.25 7.00
CA ASP A 41 10.27 5.68 8.19
C ASP A 41 8.99 4.85 8.38
N ILE A 42 8.32 4.49 7.29
CA ILE A 42 7.17 3.56 7.33
C ILE A 42 7.58 2.22 7.92
N LEU A 43 8.72 1.67 7.50
CA LEU A 43 9.21 0.37 7.97
C LEU A 43 9.74 0.43 9.41
N ALA A 44 10.27 1.58 9.84
CA ALA A 44 10.75 1.81 11.20
C ALA A 44 9.61 1.99 12.21
N ASN A 45 8.40 2.32 11.75
CA ASN A 45 7.24 2.51 12.60
C ASN A 45 6.33 1.27 12.61
N PRO A 46 6.27 0.49 13.71
CA PRO A 46 5.48 -0.74 13.77
C PRO A 46 3.98 -0.51 13.56
N VAL A 47 3.44 0.66 13.94
CA VAL A 47 2.03 1.00 13.71
C VAL A 47 1.79 1.24 12.22
N ALA A 48 2.69 1.96 11.56
CA ALA A 48 2.60 2.20 10.11
C ALA A 48 2.72 0.88 9.33
N VAL A 49 3.64 -0.01 9.73
CA VAL A 49 3.76 -1.35 9.11
C VAL A 49 2.46 -2.14 9.21
N VAL A 50 1.84 -2.19 10.39
CA VAL A 50 0.57 -2.92 10.58
C VAL A 50 -0.56 -2.28 9.79
N ALA A 51 -0.65 -0.94 9.76
CA ALA A 51 -1.66 -0.22 9.00
C ALA A 51 -1.53 -0.45 7.49
N VAL A 52 -0.30 -0.36 6.96
CA VAL A 52 0.00 -0.64 5.55
C VAL A 52 -0.31 -2.11 5.23
N ALA A 53 0.08 -3.06 6.08
CA ALA A 53 -0.23 -4.48 5.87
C ALA A 53 -1.74 -4.73 5.81
N ALA A 54 -2.51 -4.17 6.74
CA ALA A 54 -3.97 -4.27 6.74
C ALA A 54 -4.59 -3.65 5.47
N ALA A 55 -4.08 -2.50 5.03
CA ALA A 55 -4.56 -1.82 3.83
C ALA A 55 -4.24 -2.62 2.55
N VAL A 56 -3.03 -3.18 2.44
CA VAL A 56 -2.64 -4.05 1.32
C VAL A 56 -3.51 -5.30 1.31
N ILE A 57 -3.77 -5.92 2.47
CA ILE A 57 -4.70 -7.04 2.57
C ILE A 57 -6.08 -6.62 2.08
N GLY A 58 -6.62 -5.48 2.48
CA GLY A 58 -7.94 -5.01 2.01
C GLY A 58 -8.02 -4.72 0.50
N VAL A 59 -6.91 -4.36 -0.13
CA VAL A 59 -6.84 -4.14 -1.60
C VAL A 59 -6.73 -5.44 -2.37
N VAL A 60 -5.97 -6.40 -1.83
CA VAL A 60 -5.65 -7.66 -2.49
C VAL A 60 -6.69 -8.75 -2.20
N VAL A 61 -7.26 -8.77 -0.99
CA VAL A 61 -8.24 -9.75 -0.54
C VAL A 61 -9.63 -9.17 -0.76
N ASP A 62 -10.45 -9.92 -1.49
CA ASP A 62 -11.83 -9.56 -1.72
C ASP A 62 -12.65 -9.91 -0.46
N PRO A 63 -13.24 -8.92 0.25
CA PRO A 63 -14.00 -9.15 1.47
C PRO A 63 -15.29 -9.96 1.24
N SER A 64 -15.71 -10.14 -0.02
CA SER A 64 -16.85 -11.00 -0.38
C SER A 64 -16.49 -12.48 -0.48
N THR A 65 -15.22 -12.85 -0.29
CA THR A 65 -14.74 -14.23 -0.35
C THR A 65 -14.43 -14.80 1.04
N LYS A 66 -14.59 -16.13 1.20
CA LYS A 66 -14.18 -16.81 2.44
C LYS A 66 -12.65 -16.88 2.53
N GLY A 67 -12.09 -16.18 3.53
CA GLY A 67 -10.67 -16.21 3.89
C GLY A 67 -9.81 -15.19 3.13
N LEU A 68 -8.48 -15.36 3.17
CA LEU A 68 -7.53 -14.51 2.44
C LEU A 68 -7.43 -14.92 0.96
N LYS A 69 -8.55 -14.86 0.23
CA LYS A 69 -8.61 -15.16 -1.21
C LYS A 69 -9.08 -13.92 -1.98
N ASP A 70 -8.60 -13.77 -3.19
CA ASP A 70 -9.12 -12.80 -4.16
C ASP A 70 -9.97 -13.61 -5.13
N ASN A 71 -11.19 -13.16 -5.44
CA ASN A 71 -12.06 -13.88 -6.36
C ASN A 71 -11.45 -13.90 -7.78
N LYS A 72 -11.86 -14.88 -8.58
CA LYS A 72 -11.21 -15.29 -9.83
C LYS A 72 -10.98 -14.14 -10.82
#